data_AF-A0A9X1XSW3-F1
#
_entry.id   AF-A0A9X1XSW3-F1
#
_cell.length_a   1.000
_cell.length_b   1.000
_cell.length_c   1.000
_cell.angle_alpha   90.00
_cell.angle_beta   90.00
_cell.angle_gamma   90.00
#
_symmetry.space_group_name_H-M   'P 1'
#
loop_
_entity.id
_entity.type
_entity.pdbx_description
1 polymer ?
#
loop_
_entity_poly.entity_id
_entity_poly.type
_entity_poly.pdbx_seq_one_letter_code
_entity_poly.pdbx_strand_id
1 'polypeptide(L)'
;MEPTKNGHCPKIEYKKIGFDLKLSIIDQISNGQISVNHASKLHGISRSSITYWMKKLRSFEQNSKTMSKNDEIKKLKERIEELEFVKDFQQMIIADFEVSTNLDFAKKSLPEALLKEVEKKKKDLLKSNGSHNASE
;
A
#
# COMPACT_ATOMS: atom_id res chain seq x y z
N MET A 1 53.07 17.50 18.34
CA MET A 1 51.80 17.26 17.63
C MET A 1 51.45 18.54 16.90
N GLU A 2 51.64 18.57 15.58
CA GLU A 2 51.26 19.74 14.78
C GLU A 2 49.74 19.82 14.62
N PRO A 3 49.14 21.03 14.67
CA PRO A 3 47.71 21.21 14.49
C PRO A 3 47.32 21.00 13.03
N THR A 4 46.35 20.12 12.77
CA THR A 4 45.75 19.92 11.45
C THR A 4 45.04 21.20 11.01
N LYS A 5 45.54 21.82 9.93
CA LYS A 5 44.92 22.99 9.32
C LYS A 5 43.60 22.57 8.68
N ASN A 6 42.48 22.92 9.32
CA ASN A 6 41.15 22.77 8.74
C ASN A 6 41.09 23.56 7.43
N GLY A 7 40.99 22.85 6.30
CA GLY A 7 40.90 23.48 4.98
C GLY A 7 39.71 24.44 4.90
N HIS A 8 39.91 25.58 4.24
CA HIS A 8 38.89 26.59 4.04
C HIS A 8 37.68 25.98 3.31
N CYS A 9 36.55 25.81 4.00
CA CYS A 9 35.31 25.39 3.35
C CYS A 9 34.90 26.48 2.34
N PRO A 10 34.73 26.16 1.05
CA PRO A 10 34.29 27.16 0.08
C PRO A 10 32.91 27.70 0.51
N LYS A 11 32.81 29.04 0.56
CA LYS A 11 31.53 29.72 0.82
C LYS A 11 30.58 29.38 -0.33
N ILE A 12 29.49 28.68 -0.02
CA ILE A 12 28.44 28.40 -0.98
C ILE A 12 27.73 29.72 -1.30
N GLU A 13 27.75 30.10 -2.57
CA GLU A 13 27.07 31.31 -3.04
C GLU A 13 25.54 31.14 -2.94
N TYR A 14 24.87 32.18 -2.44
CA TYR A 14 23.43 32.14 -2.25
C TYR A 14 22.71 32.15 -3.60
N LYS A 15 22.14 31.01 -3.98
CA LYS A 15 21.21 30.93 -5.11
C LYS A 15 19.80 31.27 -4.64
N LYS A 16 19.30 32.43 -5.07
CA LYS A 16 17.92 32.85 -4.79
C LYS A 16 16.95 31.96 -5.56
N ILE A 17 16.25 31.10 -4.83
CA ILE A 17 15.23 30.20 -5.38
C ILE A 17 13.85 30.83 -5.23
N GLY A 18 13.11 30.86 -6.34
CA GLY A 18 11.73 31.35 -6.39
C GLY A 18 10.81 30.56 -5.46
N PHE A 19 9.79 31.24 -4.91
CA PHE A 19 8.87 30.63 -3.95
C PHE A 19 8.08 29.46 -4.55
N ASP A 20 7.63 29.62 -5.79
CA ASP A 20 6.86 28.61 -6.53
C ASP A 20 7.65 27.29 -6.70
N LEU A 21 8.93 27.39 -7.05
CA LEU A 21 9.82 26.23 -7.15
C LEU A 21 9.97 25.51 -5.80
N LYS A 22 9.99 26.23 -4.67
CA LYS A 22 10.03 25.62 -3.33
C LYS A 22 8.77 24.79 -3.08
N LEU A 23 7.60 25.33 -3.42
CA LEU A 23 6.33 24.63 -3.26
C LEU A 23 6.25 23.39 -4.14
N SER A 24 6.67 23.49 -5.41
CA SER A 24 6.72 22.35 -6.34
C SER A 24 7.63 21.23 -5.82
N ILE A 25 8.83 21.57 -5.33
CA ILE A 25 9.75 20.59 -4.73
C ILE A 25 9.12 19.91 -3.50
N ILE A 26 8.47 20.69 -2.62
CA ILE A 26 7.79 20.14 -1.44
C ILE A 26 6.66 19.20 -1.86
N ASP A 27 5.86 19.57 -2.85
CA ASP A 27 4.73 18.76 -3.32
C ASP A 27 5.19 17.42 -3.89
N GLN A 28 6.19 17.43 -4.78
CA GLN A 28 6.78 16.21 -5.35
C GLN A 28 7.36 15.28 -4.28
N ILE A 29 8.00 15.83 -3.25
CA ILE A 29 8.51 15.05 -2.11
C ILE A 29 7.36 14.49 -1.27
N SER A 30 6.35 15.32 -0.97
CA SER A 30 5.22 14.92 -0.12
C SER A 30 4.33 13.85 -0.76
N ASN A 31 4.24 13.84 -2.09
CA ASN A 31 3.56 12.83 -2.89
C ASN A 31 4.44 11.61 -3.20
N GLY A 32 5.68 11.58 -2.69
CA GLY A 32 6.59 10.43 -2.85
C GLY A 32 7.19 10.26 -4.25
N GLN A 33 7.05 11.24 -5.14
CA GLN A 33 7.60 11.17 -6.51
C GLN A 33 9.13 11.21 -6.50
N ILE A 34 9.71 12.03 -5.62
CA ILE A 34 11.16 12.14 -5.45
C ILE A 34 11.54 12.11 -3.97
N SER A 35 12.70 11.54 -3.67
CA SER A 35 13.27 11.63 -2.32
C SER A 35 13.93 12.99 -2.09
N VAL A 36 14.06 13.40 -0.81
CA VAL A 36 14.82 14.60 -0.42
C VAL A 36 16.27 14.55 -0.94
N ASN A 37 16.88 13.37 -0.96
CA ASN A 37 18.23 13.17 -1.50
C ASN A 37 18.27 13.40 -3.01
N HIS A 38 17.28 12.91 -3.74
CA HIS A 38 17.17 13.11 -5.18
C HIS A 38 16.91 14.59 -5.51
N ALA A 39 15.95 15.23 -4.83
CA ALA A 39 15.66 16.66 -4.98
C ALA A 39 16.88 17.55 -4.70
N SER A 40 17.66 17.21 -3.67
CA SER A 40 18.90 17.90 -3.31
C SER A 40 19.93 17.86 -4.43
N LYS A 41 20.13 16.70 -5.05
CA LYS A 41 21.03 16.52 -6.20
C LYS A 41 20.50 17.23 -7.45
N LEU A 42 19.20 17.08 -7.74
CA LEU A 42 18.56 17.62 -8.95
C LEU A 42 18.60 19.14 -9.01
N HIS A 43 18.29 19.81 -7.89
CA HIS A 43 18.23 21.28 -7.84
C HIS A 43 19.47 21.94 -7.25
N GLY A 44 20.46 21.16 -6.82
CA GLY A 44 21.68 21.68 -6.17
C GLY A 44 21.40 22.38 -4.83
N ILE A 45 20.39 21.92 -4.10
CA ILE A 45 19.93 22.51 -2.84
C ILE A 45 20.36 21.62 -1.69
N SER A 46 20.80 22.18 -0.56
CA SER A 46 21.12 21.35 0.60
C SER A 46 19.87 20.64 1.13
N ARG A 47 20.03 19.37 1.53
CA ARG A 47 18.96 18.59 2.18
C ARG A 47 18.36 19.33 3.37
N SER A 48 19.18 20.01 4.15
CA SER A 48 18.74 20.82 5.30
C SER A 48 17.81 21.98 4.90
N SER A 49 18.07 22.63 3.77
CA SER A 49 17.19 23.71 3.26
C SER A 49 15.84 23.16 2.83
N ILE A 50 15.83 22.01 2.15
CA ILE A 50 14.60 21.33 1.73
C ILE A 50 13.79 20.91 2.97
N THR A 51 14.44 20.27 3.96
CA THR A 51 13.79 19.88 5.22
C THR A 51 13.22 21.10 5.96
N TYR A 52 13.94 22.21 5.98
CA TYR A 52 13.46 23.46 6.58
C TYR A 52 12.23 24.00 5.86
N TRP A 53 12.23 24.01 4.52
CA TRP A 53 11.06 24.43 3.74
C TRP A 53 9.87 23.50 3.95
N MET A 54 10.09 22.19 3.99
CA MET A 54 9.05 21.22 4.33
C MET A 54 8.48 21.42 5.74
N LYS A 55 9.24 22.00 6.68
CA LYS A 55 8.73 22.33 8.01
C LYS A 55 7.98 23.66 8.03
N LYS A 56 8.43 24.66 7.27
CA LYS A 56 7.96 26.06 7.36
C LYS A 56 6.91 26.44 6.32
N LEU A 57 6.96 25.82 5.13
CA LEU A 57 6.11 26.14 3.97
C LEU A 57 5.08 25.05 3.67
N ARG A 58 5.03 23.98 4.48
CA ARG A 58 3.94 23.00 4.37
C ARG A 58 2.63 23.69 4.73
N SER A 59 1.76 23.83 3.74
CA SER A 59 0.42 24.38 3.97
C SER A 59 -0.38 23.44 4.88
N PHE A 60 -1.26 24.01 5.70
CA PHE A 60 -2.25 23.25 6.49
C PHE A 60 -3.05 22.28 5.59
N GLU A 61 -3.35 22.71 4.36
CA GLU A 61 -4.04 21.89 3.37
C GLU A 61 -3.27 20.61 3.00
N GLN A 62 -1.93 20.67 2.88
CA GLN A 62 -1.14 19.48 2.57
C GLN A 62 -1.12 18.47 3.72
N ASN A 63 -1.16 18.93 4.98
CA ASN A 63 -1.32 18.03 6.12
C ASN A 63 -2.70 17.37 6.13
N SER A 64 -3.76 18.14 5.85
CA SER A 64 -5.13 17.63 5.82
C SER A 64 -5.36 16.58 4.72
N LYS A 65 -4.78 16.78 3.52
CA LYS A 65 -4.87 15.84 2.40
C LYS A 65 -4.19 14.51 2.70
N THR A 66 -3.02 14.52 3.37
CA THR A 66 -2.36 13.27 3.77
C THR A 66 -3.20 12.47 4.76
N MET A 67 -3.82 13.14 5.74
CA MET A 67 -4.70 12.47 6.72
C MET A 67 -5.94 11.88 6.03
N SER A 68 -6.58 12.64 5.14
CA SER A 68 -7.74 12.15 4.36
C SER A 68 -7.42 10.92 3.51
N LYS A 69 -6.23 10.86 2.89
CA LYS A 69 -5.80 9.67 2.12
C LYS A 69 -5.60 8.45 3.01
N ASN A 70 -5.03 8.63 4.20
CA ASN A 70 -4.84 7.54 5.16
C ASN A 70 -6.19 6.98 5.64
N ASP A 71 -7.18 7.85 5.86
CA ASP A 71 -8.53 7.44 6.24
C ASP A 71 -9.23 6.66 5.11
N GLU A 72 -9.05 7.09 3.86
CA GLU A 72 -9.57 6.36 2.69
C GLU A 72 -8.90 5.00 2.53
N ILE A 73 -7.57 4.93 2.70
CA ILE A 73 -6.82 3.67 2.70
C ILE A 73 -7.35 2.73 3.79
N LYS A 74 -7.65 3.25 4.99
CA LYS A 74 -8.22 2.45 6.08
C LYS A 74 -9.59 1.89 5.69
N LYS A 75 -10.50 2.73 5.18
CA LYS A 75 -11.83 2.30 4.73
C LYS A 75 -11.78 1.26 3.62
N LEU A 76 -10.87 1.42 2.65
CA LEU A 76 -10.68 0.46 1.56
C LEU A 76 -10.18 -0.90 2.09
N LYS A 77 -9.27 -0.90 3.07
CA LYS A 77 -8.79 -2.15 3.70
C LYS A 77 -9.89 -2.87 4.47
N GLU A 78 -10.67 -2.15 5.28
CA GLU A 78 -11.83 -2.70 5.99
C GLU A 78 -12.83 -3.31 5.00
N ARG A 79 -13.10 -2.61 3.89
CA ARG A 79 -13.99 -3.12 2.85
C ARG A 79 -13.45 -4.37 2.14
N ILE A 80 -12.14 -4.46 1.92
CA ILE A 80 -11.51 -5.66 1.34
C ILE A 80 -11.69 -6.85 2.29
N GLU A 81 -11.43 -6.67 3.59
CA GLU A 81 -11.59 -7.72 4.60
C GLU A 81 -13.04 -8.24 4.67
N GLU A 82 -14.02 -7.33 4.66
CA GLU A 82 -15.44 -7.70 4.60
C GLU A 82 -15.77 -8.52 3.34
N LEU A 83 -15.26 -8.11 2.18
CA LEU A 83 -15.50 -8.79 0.91
C LEU A 83 -14.82 -10.17 0.87
N GLU A 84 -13.63 -10.29 1.44
CA GLU A 84 -12.92 -11.56 1.57
C GLU A 84 -13.69 -12.54 2.46
N PHE A 85 -14.26 -12.07 3.57
CA PHE A 85 -15.12 -12.89 4.43
C PHE A 85 -16.38 -13.36 3.69
N VAL A 86 -17.09 -12.45 3.03
CA VAL A 86 -18.32 -12.80 2.27
C VAL A 86 -18.00 -13.79 1.16
N LYS A 87 -16.88 -13.60 0.45
CA LYS A 87 -16.39 -14.52 -0.58
C LYS A 87 -16.14 -15.91 0.01
N ASP A 88 -15.40 -16.01 1.12
CA ASP A 88 -15.06 -17.30 1.73
C ASP A 88 -16.30 -18.07 2.19
N PHE A 89 -17.26 -17.35 2.77
CA PHE A 89 -18.55 -17.88 3.18
C PHE A 89 -19.39 -18.37 1.99
N GLN A 90 -19.47 -17.59 0.91
CA GLN A 90 -20.17 -17.99 -0.31
C GLN A 90 -19.54 -19.24 -0.93
N GLN A 91 -18.21 -19.34 -0.97
CA GLN A 91 -17.52 -20.51 -1.50
C GLN A 91 -17.77 -21.77 -0.67
N MET A 92 -17.90 -21.64 0.65
CA MET A 92 -18.29 -22.75 1.53
C MET A 92 -19.69 -23.25 1.19
N ILE A 93 -20.67 -22.35 1.10
CA ILE A 93 -22.05 -22.69 0.73
C ILE A 93 -22.10 -23.36 -0.64
N ILE A 94 -21.37 -22.83 -1.63
CA ILE A 94 -21.32 -23.42 -2.97
C ILE A 94 -20.75 -24.84 -2.90
N ALA A 95 -19.64 -25.04 -2.18
CA ALA A 95 -19.06 -26.37 -2.04
C ALA A 95 -20.03 -27.37 -1.38
N ASP A 96 -20.69 -26.98 -0.28
CA ASP A 96 -21.70 -27.82 0.39
C ASP A 96 -22.89 -28.14 -0.53
N PHE A 97 -23.36 -27.14 -1.27
CA PHE A 97 -24.46 -27.29 -2.22
C PHE A 97 -24.09 -28.25 -3.34
N GLU A 98 -22.89 -28.14 -3.91
CA GLU A 98 -22.44 -29.06 -4.96
C GLU A 98 -22.24 -30.49 -4.46
N VAL A 99 -21.75 -30.66 -3.22
CA VAL A 99 -21.61 -32.01 -2.60
C VAL A 99 -22.98 -32.65 -2.38
N SER A 100 -23.94 -31.89 -1.86
CA SER A 100 -25.29 -32.41 -1.55
C SER A 100 -26.13 -32.69 -2.80
N THR A 101 -26.03 -31.86 -3.83
CA THR A 101 -26.83 -32.00 -5.07
C THR A 101 -26.11 -32.79 -6.17
N ASN A 102 -24.81 -33.03 -6.01
CA ASN A 102 -23.94 -33.65 -7.02
C ASN A 102 -23.96 -32.92 -8.39
N LEU A 103 -24.19 -31.61 -8.37
CA LEU A 103 -24.18 -30.72 -9.54
C LEU A 103 -22.93 -29.85 -9.53
N ASP A 104 -22.24 -29.73 -10.67
CA ASP A 104 -21.05 -28.89 -10.84
C ASP A 104 -21.42 -27.54 -11.49
N PHE A 105 -22.07 -26.65 -10.72
CA PHE A 105 -22.50 -25.33 -11.20
C PHE A 105 -21.35 -24.30 -11.22
N ALA A 106 -20.40 -24.42 -10.29
CA ALA A 106 -19.24 -23.52 -10.18
C ALA A 106 -18.43 -23.49 -11.48
N LYS A 107 -18.26 -24.64 -12.15
CA LYS A 107 -17.49 -24.76 -13.40
C LYS A 107 -18.05 -23.92 -14.55
N LYS A 108 -19.35 -23.65 -14.56
CA LYS A 108 -20.04 -22.89 -15.62
C LYS A 108 -20.13 -21.40 -15.31
N SER A 109 -20.06 -21.03 -14.03
CA SER A 109 -20.42 -19.69 -13.54
C SER A 109 -19.24 -18.90 -12.98
N LEU A 110 -18.18 -19.57 -12.54
CA LEU A 110 -17.04 -18.93 -11.87
C LEU A 110 -15.78 -18.89 -12.77
N PRO A 111 -14.98 -17.80 -12.68
CA PRO A 111 -13.63 -17.75 -13.23
C PRO A 111 -12.71 -18.84 -12.65
N GLU A 112 -11.70 -19.23 -13.43
CA GLU A 112 -10.78 -20.35 -13.09
C GLU A 112 -10.14 -20.22 -11.69
N ALA A 113 -9.76 -19.00 -11.28
CA ALA A 113 -9.17 -18.75 -9.97
C ALA A 113 -10.14 -19.09 -8.82
N LEU A 114 -11.40 -18.66 -8.92
CA LEU A 114 -12.42 -18.92 -7.90
C LEU A 114 -12.88 -20.37 -7.90
N LEU A 115 -12.92 -20.99 -9.08
CA LEU A 115 -13.25 -22.41 -9.22
C LEU A 115 -12.26 -23.30 -8.46
N LYS A 116 -10.96 -23.06 -8.59
CA LYS A 116 -9.91 -23.83 -7.88
C LYS A 116 -10.06 -23.74 -6.36
N GLU A 117 -10.45 -22.58 -5.85
CA GLU A 117 -10.70 -22.38 -4.42
C GLU A 117 -11.93 -23.17 -3.93
N VAL A 118 -13.03 -23.14 -4.69
CA VAL A 118 -14.24 -23.92 -4.38
C VAL A 118 -13.97 -25.42 -4.46
N GLU A 119 -13.28 -25.90 -5.49
CA GLU A 119 -12.91 -27.31 -5.63
C GLU A 119 -12.04 -27.81 -4.48
N LYS A 120 -11.15 -26.95 -3.96
CA LYS A 120 -10.35 -27.27 -2.77
C LYS A 120 -11.25 -27.45 -1.54
N LYS A 121 -12.16 -26.51 -1.26
CA LYS A 121 -13.13 -26.60 -0.16
C LYS A 121 -14.02 -27.85 -0.28
N LYS A 122 -14.51 -28.15 -1.48
CA LYS A 122 -15.28 -29.36 -1.81
C LYS A 122 -14.51 -30.64 -1.45
N LYS A 123 -13.23 -30.73 -1.81
CA LYS A 123 -12.36 -31.87 -1.48
C LYS A 123 -12.17 -32.02 0.03
N ASP A 124 -12.02 -30.92 0.75
CA ASP A 124 -11.79 -30.95 2.20
C ASP A 124 -13.05 -31.40 2.96
N LEU A 125 -14.24 -31.00 2.52
CA LEU A 125 -15.53 -31.49 3.03
C LEU A 125 -15.74 -33.00 2.80
N LEU A 126 -15.39 -33.50 1.60
CA LEU A 126 -15.49 -34.93 1.31
C LEU A 126 -14.56 -35.77 2.20
N LYS A 127 -13.38 -35.24 2.54
CA LYS A 127 -12.46 -35.91 3.49
C LYS A 127 -13.03 -35.95 4.90
N SER A 128 -13.63 -34.86 5.40
CA SER A 128 -14.21 -34.85 6.75
C SER A 128 -15.41 -35.77 6.88
N ASN A 129 -16.27 -35.82 5.86
CA ASN A 129 -17.45 -36.69 5.85
C ASN A 129 -17.06 -38.17 5.74
N GLY A 130 -16.02 -38.50 4.96
CA GLY A 130 -15.50 -39.87 4.87
C GLY A 130 -14.87 -40.39 6.17
N SER A 131 -14.21 -39.53 6.95
CA SER A 131 -13.66 -39.92 8.27
C SER A 131 -14.74 -40.19 9.32
N HIS A 132 -15.87 -39.48 9.25
CA HIS A 132 -16.98 -39.69 10.18
C HIS A 132 -17.68 -41.03 9.94
N ASN A 133 -17.86 -41.43 8.67
CA ASN A 133 -18.55 -42.68 8.31
C ASN A 133 -17.69 -43.95 8.49
N ALA A 134 -16.37 -43.82 8.64
CA ALA A 134 -15.45 -44.95 8.84
C ALA A 134 -15.21 -45.30 10.33
N SER A 135 -15.76 -44.51 11.24
CA SER A 135 -15.61 -44.66 12.70
C SER A 135 -16.89 -45.13 13.39
N GLU A 136 -17.93 -45.50 12.63
CA GLU A 136 -19.17 -46.15 13.11
C GLU A 136 -19.17 -47.65 12.79
#